data_AF-D0MVA3-F1
#
_entry.id   AF-D0MVA3-F1
#
_cell.length_a   1.000
_cell.length_b   1.000
_cell.length_c   1.000
_cell.angle_alpha   90.00
_cell.angle_beta   90.00
_cell.angle_gamma   90.00
#
_symmetry.space_group_name_H-M   'P 1'
#
loop_
_entity.id
_entity.type
_entity.pdbx_description
1 polymer ?
#
loop_
_entity_poly.entity_id
_entity_poly.type
_entity_poly.pdbx_seq_one_letter_code
_entity_poly.pdbx_strand_id
1 'polypeptide(L)'
;MSTVFVCLCWIKSAGALQGDGGLSRNTSLTLKHTADLLTRINVCVAKGAVKAADKELQKALETYAQQLKRSALNDHLAAINPLVAGLTMLDHHLEYLDLASEAVATSKLRSFCHVYSALANEGLCCRIQFFEDILDLYGEMIFTPSRAAAVRGAYYRTFLLSSDLKATALDAAIRGNTPASVDSIKVRPIQYLNEMSKIFRLMTKNDTSFLEGVSSKGLLDKAADICSHELFDTRVLSRDMLKLNDDLSDAFSEMYSALDERRVCFLDGMAVRVTQTCDCLRPNDAFDIRALPGCPYPGSELISDELAIAMCKKIAAVIETKFDG
;
A
#
# COMPACT_ATOMS: atom_id res chain seq x y z
N MET A 1 -12.89 -13.27 21.86
CA MET A 1 -14.24 -13.07 21.29
C MET A 1 -14.64 -14.37 20.57
N SER A 2 -15.87 -14.84 20.74
CA SER A 2 -16.24 -16.23 20.44
C SER A 2 -16.15 -16.55 18.94
N THR A 3 -15.66 -17.74 18.57
CA THR A 3 -15.77 -18.35 17.23
C THR A 3 -17.19 -18.21 16.66
N VAL A 4 -18.21 -18.17 17.52
CA VAL A 4 -19.60 -17.91 17.15
C VAL A 4 -19.79 -16.53 16.51
N PHE A 5 -19.13 -15.49 17.01
CA PHE A 5 -19.20 -14.13 16.44
C PHE A 5 -18.57 -14.09 15.05
N VAL A 6 -17.42 -14.75 14.86
CA VAL A 6 -16.74 -14.89 13.57
C VAL A 6 -17.61 -15.65 12.57
N CYS A 7 -18.16 -16.79 12.99
CA CYS A 7 -19.08 -17.58 12.17
C CYS A 7 -20.31 -16.76 11.78
N LEU A 8 -20.89 -15.98 12.70
CA LEU A 8 -22.05 -15.14 12.41
C LEU A 8 -21.71 -13.99 11.46
N CYS A 9 -20.55 -13.35 11.61
CA CYS A 9 -20.08 -12.31 10.70
C CYS A 9 -19.82 -12.89 9.30
N TRP A 10 -19.17 -14.05 9.20
CA TRP A 10 -18.93 -14.73 7.92
C TRP A 10 -20.25 -15.15 7.26
N ILE A 11 -21.16 -15.80 8.00
CA ILE A 11 -22.47 -16.24 7.50
C ILE A 11 -23.28 -15.03 7.02
N LYS A 12 -23.29 -13.92 7.77
CA LYS A 12 -24.00 -12.71 7.36
C LYS A 12 -23.35 -11.99 6.18
N SER A 13 -22.02 -11.95 6.09
CA SER A 13 -21.30 -11.34 4.96
C SER A 13 -21.50 -12.15 3.68
N ALA A 14 -21.43 -13.48 3.80
CA ALA A 14 -21.78 -14.40 2.72
C ALA A 14 -23.27 -14.29 2.33
N GLY A 15 -24.17 -14.05 3.31
CA GLY A 15 -25.59 -13.83 3.07
C GLY A 15 -25.92 -12.47 2.42
N ALA A 16 -25.21 -11.40 2.81
CA ALA A 16 -25.38 -10.04 2.31
C ALA A 16 -25.02 -9.91 0.82
N LEU A 17 -24.10 -10.76 0.33
CA LEU A 17 -23.61 -10.73 -1.04
C LEU A 17 -24.64 -11.03 -2.13
N GLN A 18 -25.79 -11.66 -1.85
CA GLN A 18 -26.62 -12.21 -2.95
C GLN A 18 -28.14 -12.26 -2.79
N GLY A 19 -28.73 -11.93 -1.64
CA GLY A 19 -30.14 -12.31 -1.44
C GLY A 19 -30.33 -13.83 -1.57
N ASP A 20 -31.41 -14.30 -2.21
CA ASP A 20 -31.94 -15.69 -2.16
C ASP A 20 -31.08 -16.79 -2.84
N GLY A 21 -29.83 -16.52 -3.21
CA GLY A 21 -28.95 -17.41 -3.99
C GLY A 21 -28.28 -18.58 -3.24
N GLY A 22 -28.38 -18.64 -1.91
CA GLY A 22 -27.98 -19.78 -1.07
C GLY A 22 -26.47 -20.01 -0.88
N LEU A 23 -26.11 -20.80 0.16
CA LEU A 23 -24.73 -21.06 0.62
C LEU A 23 -23.80 -21.70 -0.44
N SER A 24 -24.33 -22.48 -1.38
CA SER A 24 -23.52 -23.22 -2.36
C SER A 24 -22.80 -22.31 -3.36
N ARG A 25 -23.45 -21.23 -3.82
CA ARG A 25 -22.84 -20.24 -4.73
C ARG A 25 -21.72 -19.46 -4.04
N ASN A 26 -21.83 -19.22 -2.74
CA ASN A 26 -20.78 -18.60 -1.94
C ASN A 26 -19.55 -19.49 -1.86
N THR A 27 -19.73 -20.79 -1.61
CA THR A 27 -18.61 -21.74 -1.57
C THR A 27 -17.84 -21.78 -2.89
N SER A 28 -18.52 -21.82 -4.04
CA SER A 28 -17.84 -21.83 -5.34
C SER A 28 -17.08 -20.54 -5.64
N LEU A 29 -17.64 -19.37 -5.30
CA LEU A 29 -16.94 -18.08 -5.44
C LEU A 29 -15.73 -18.01 -4.49
N THR A 30 -15.89 -18.48 -3.26
CA THR A 30 -14.83 -18.60 -2.25
C THR A 30 -13.68 -19.48 -2.75
N LEU A 31 -13.95 -20.67 -3.28
CA LEU A 31 -12.92 -21.55 -3.83
C LEU A 31 -12.19 -20.90 -5.01
N LYS A 32 -12.93 -20.26 -5.93
CA LYS A 32 -12.34 -19.51 -7.04
C LYS A 32 -11.40 -18.41 -6.53
N HIS A 33 -11.83 -17.66 -5.52
CA HIS A 33 -11.04 -16.62 -4.89
C HIS A 33 -9.73 -17.15 -4.28
N THR A 34 -9.76 -18.29 -3.58
CA THR A 34 -8.55 -18.94 -3.05
C THR A 34 -7.60 -19.37 -4.17
N ALA A 35 -8.13 -19.92 -5.27
CA ALA A 35 -7.33 -20.30 -6.43
C ALA A 35 -6.68 -19.10 -7.12
N ASP A 36 -7.40 -17.99 -7.26
CA ASP A 36 -6.86 -16.73 -7.80
C ASP A 36 -5.74 -16.19 -6.91
N LEU A 37 -5.90 -16.27 -5.58
CA LEU A 37 -4.88 -15.86 -4.61
C LEU A 37 -3.60 -16.70 -4.72
N LEU A 38 -3.74 -18.03 -4.79
CA LEU A 38 -2.61 -18.94 -5.00
C LEU A 38 -1.85 -18.62 -6.28
N THR A 39 -2.56 -18.35 -7.37
CA THR A 39 -1.96 -17.95 -8.65
C THR A 39 -1.10 -16.70 -8.47
N ARG A 40 -1.62 -15.66 -7.80
CA ARG A 40 -0.91 -14.40 -7.57
C ARG A 40 0.33 -14.57 -6.70
N ILE A 41 0.24 -15.34 -5.62
CA ILE A 41 1.40 -15.61 -4.75
C ILE A 41 2.49 -16.32 -5.54
N ASN A 42 2.14 -17.33 -6.34
CA ASN A 42 3.11 -18.08 -7.15
C ASN A 42 3.83 -17.18 -8.17
N VAL A 43 3.10 -16.24 -8.80
CA VAL A 43 3.70 -15.26 -9.73
C VAL A 43 4.71 -14.37 -8.99
N CYS A 44 4.35 -13.81 -7.84
CA CYS A 44 5.24 -12.95 -7.07
C CYS A 44 6.48 -13.71 -6.56
N VAL A 45 6.27 -14.93 -6.02
CA VAL A 45 7.35 -15.81 -5.56
C VAL A 45 8.32 -16.13 -6.70
N ALA A 46 7.81 -16.46 -7.89
CA ALA A 46 8.63 -16.77 -9.06
C ALA A 46 9.41 -15.54 -9.56
N LYS A 47 8.82 -14.35 -9.48
CA LYS A 47 9.50 -13.08 -9.81
C LYS A 47 10.62 -12.77 -8.81
N GLY A 48 10.47 -13.19 -7.55
CA GLY A 48 11.48 -13.03 -6.50
C GLY A 48 11.69 -11.56 -6.09
N ALA A 49 10.70 -10.69 -6.33
CA ALA A 49 10.79 -9.26 -6.03
C ALA A 49 11.01 -8.99 -4.53
N VAL A 50 10.46 -9.85 -3.67
CA VAL A 50 10.61 -9.76 -2.21
C VAL A 50 11.99 -10.26 -1.77
N LYS A 51 12.55 -11.29 -2.42
CA LYS A 51 13.85 -11.92 -2.09
C LYS A 51 15.03 -10.95 -2.02
N ALA A 52 15.02 -9.89 -2.84
CA ALA A 52 16.08 -8.90 -2.86
C ALA A 52 16.08 -8.03 -1.59
N ALA A 53 14.90 -7.78 -1.01
CA ALA A 53 14.71 -6.97 0.18
C ALA A 53 14.72 -7.83 1.47
N ASP A 54 14.07 -9.00 1.43
CA ASP A 54 13.94 -9.91 2.57
C ASP A 54 13.87 -11.38 2.13
N LYS A 55 14.91 -12.14 2.48
CA LYS A 55 15.01 -13.57 2.13
C LYS A 55 14.14 -14.46 3.00
N GLU A 56 13.91 -14.08 4.25
CA GLU A 56 13.09 -14.89 5.17
C GLU A 56 11.62 -14.71 4.84
N LEU A 57 11.18 -13.49 4.53
CA LEU A 57 9.82 -13.23 4.05
C LEU A 57 9.52 -13.94 2.72
N GLN A 58 10.48 -13.96 1.79
CA GLN A 58 10.37 -14.74 0.56
C GLN A 58 10.15 -16.23 0.86
N LYS A 59 10.89 -16.80 1.82
CA LYS A 59 10.74 -18.20 2.23
C LYS A 59 9.41 -18.46 2.95
N ALA A 60 8.91 -17.50 3.71
CA ALA A 60 7.58 -17.56 4.32
C ALA A 60 6.48 -17.59 3.25
N LEU A 61 6.57 -16.72 2.23
CA LEU A 61 5.65 -16.73 1.08
C LEU A 61 5.69 -18.06 0.31
N GLU A 62 6.87 -18.63 0.07
CA GLU A 62 7.03 -19.95 -0.55
C GLU A 62 6.37 -21.06 0.27
N THR A 63 6.56 -21.03 1.59
CA THR A 63 5.97 -22.01 2.52
C THR A 63 4.45 -21.89 2.54
N TYR A 64 3.93 -20.66 2.61
CA TYR A 64 2.51 -20.36 2.58
C TYR A 64 1.85 -20.81 1.25
N ALA A 65 2.48 -20.54 0.10
CA ALA A 65 2.01 -21.02 -1.20
C ALA A 65 1.87 -22.56 -1.25
N GLN A 66 2.79 -23.29 -0.63
CA GLN A 66 2.72 -24.75 -0.52
C GLN A 66 1.58 -25.20 0.40
N GLN A 67 1.37 -24.52 1.52
CA GLN A 67 0.26 -24.82 2.43
C GLN A 67 -1.10 -24.58 1.77
N LEU A 68 -1.25 -23.45 1.09
CA LEU A 68 -2.47 -23.11 0.35
C LEU A 68 -2.76 -24.13 -0.75
N LYS A 69 -1.73 -24.57 -1.48
CA LYS A 69 -1.85 -25.65 -2.49
C LYS A 69 -2.29 -26.98 -1.89
N ARG A 70 -1.81 -27.33 -0.69
CA ARG A 70 -2.28 -28.54 0.02
C ARG A 70 -3.72 -28.39 0.49
N SER A 71 -4.11 -27.22 0.98
CA SER A 71 -5.48 -26.92 1.37
C SER A 71 -6.45 -27.10 0.20
N ALA A 72 -6.06 -26.67 -1.00
CA ALA A 72 -6.87 -26.78 -2.21
C ALA A 72 -7.22 -28.24 -2.60
N LEU A 73 -6.41 -29.22 -2.18
CA LEU A 73 -6.71 -30.64 -2.43
C LEU A 73 -8.00 -31.09 -1.70
N ASN A 74 -8.39 -30.37 -0.66
CA ASN A 74 -9.57 -30.65 0.15
C ASN A 74 -10.81 -29.84 -0.28
N ASP A 75 -10.75 -29.11 -1.40
CA ASP A 75 -11.83 -28.23 -1.87
C ASP A 75 -13.15 -28.97 -2.10
N HIS A 76 -13.09 -30.26 -2.43
CA HIS A 76 -14.28 -31.12 -2.56
C HIS A 76 -15.09 -31.22 -1.26
N LEU A 77 -14.47 -31.04 -0.09
CA LEU A 77 -15.15 -31.04 1.21
C LEU A 77 -15.96 -29.76 1.44
N ALA A 78 -15.71 -28.71 0.67
CA ALA A 78 -16.40 -27.44 0.81
C ALA A 78 -17.90 -27.54 0.48
N ALA A 79 -18.27 -28.43 -0.45
CA ALA A 79 -19.67 -28.71 -0.77
C ALA A 79 -20.43 -29.40 0.37
N ILE A 80 -19.69 -30.11 1.24
CA ILE A 80 -20.24 -30.87 2.37
C ILE A 80 -20.28 -30.02 3.63
N ASN A 81 -19.29 -29.14 3.81
CA ASN A 81 -19.22 -28.20 4.94
C ASN A 81 -18.82 -26.79 4.49
N PRO A 82 -19.80 -26.00 4.01
CA PRO A 82 -19.54 -24.65 3.49
C PRO A 82 -19.07 -23.67 4.57
N LEU A 83 -19.40 -23.91 5.84
CA LEU A 83 -18.93 -23.08 6.96
C LEU A 83 -17.43 -23.27 7.18
N VAL A 84 -16.95 -24.52 7.22
CA VAL A 84 -15.53 -24.81 7.38
C VAL A 84 -14.73 -24.26 6.21
N ALA A 85 -15.19 -24.48 4.97
CA ALA A 85 -14.53 -23.91 3.79
C ALA A 85 -14.47 -22.38 3.83
N GLY A 86 -15.54 -21.75 4.31
CA GLY A 86 -15.61 -20.32 4.53
C GLY A 86 -14.57 -19.77 5.50
N LEU A 87 -14.46 -20.40 6.67
CA LEU A 87 -13.48 -20.03 7.69
C LEU A 87 -12.05 -20.28 7.22
N THR A 88 -11.78 -21.43 6.60
CA THR A 88 -10.46 -21.74 6.03
C THR A 88 -10.04 -20.71 4.98
N MET A 89 -10.97 -20.25 4.12
CA MET A 89 -10.67 -19.16 3.18
C MET A 89 -10.36 -17.85 3.90
N LEU A 90 -11.15 -17.49 4.92
CA LEU A 90 -10.90 -16.27 5.69
C LEU A 90 -9.51 -16.32 6.34
N ASP A 91 -9.13 -17.45 6.93
CA ASP A 91 -7.79 -17.65 7.51
C ASP A 91 -6.70 -17.46 6.45
N HIS A 92 -6.86 -18.05 5.26
CA HIS A 92 -5.93 -17.82 4.14
C HIS A 92 -5.86 -16.35 3.73
N HIS A 93 -6.97 -15.63 3.68
CA HIS A 93 -6.97 -14.20 3.36
C HIS A 93 -6.25 -13.36 4.41
N LEU A 94 -6.43 -13.66 5.70
CA LEU A 94 -5.79 -12.93 6.78
C LEU A 94 -4.29 -13.22 6.83
N GLU A 95 -3.88 -14.46 6.60
CA GLU A 95 -2.46 -14.85 6.52
C GLU A 95 -1.78 -14.21 5.29
N TYR A 96 -2.45 -14.19 4.14
CA TYR A 96 -1.97 -13.44 2.98
C TYR A 96 -1.83 -11.95 3.29
N LEU A 97 -2.84 -11.33 3.92
CA LEU A 97 -2.82 -9.91 4.27
C LEU A 97 -1.62 -9.59 5.18
N ASP A 98 -1.33 -10.47 6.14
CA ASP A 98 -0.19 -10.34 7.05
C ASP A 98 1.15 -10.36 6.30
N LEU A 99 1.41 -11.43 5.54
CA LEU A 99 2.66 -11.60 4.78
C LEU A 99 2.82 -10.53 3.69
N ALA A 100 1.75 -10.19 2.99
CA ALA A 100 1.79 -9.19 1.94
C ALA A 100 2.01 -7.79 2.52
N SER A 101 1.40 -7.47 3.65
CA SER A 101 1.61 -6.20 4.35
C SER A 101 3.08 -5.99 4.74
N GLU A 102 3.78 -7.05 5.15
CA GLU A 102 5.23 -7.00 5.39
C GLU A 102 6.02 -6.78 4.09
N ALA A 103 5.60 -7.43 3.00
CA ALA A 103 6.27 -7.35 1.70
C ALA A 103 6.09 -5.99 0.99
N VAL A 104 4.94 -5.34 1.13
CA VAL A 104 4.68 -3.99 0.58
C VAL A 104 5.41 -2.90 1.40
N ALA A 105 6.13 -3.28 2.46
CA ALA A 105 7.04 -2.49 3.29
C ALA A 105 6.82 -0.98 3.12
N THR A 106 6.10 -0.40 4.08
CA THR A 106 5.47 0.93 4.08
C THR A 106 6.29 2.05 3.40
N SER A 107 7.62 1.98 3.38
CA SER A 107 8.50 2.94 2.70
C SER A 107 8.28 3.05 1.19
N LYS A 108 8.14 1.94 0.44
CA LYS A 108 8.00 1.99 -1.05
C LYS A 108 6.65 2.59 -1.44
N LEU A 109 5.58 2.07 -0.85
CA LEU A 109 4.23 2.60 -1.05
C LEU A 109 4.17 4.07 -0.63
N ARG A 110 4.76 4.41 0.52
CA ARG A 110 4.84 5.79 1.00
C ARG A 110 5.54 6.71 0.00
N SER A 111 6.77 6.39 -0.39
CA SER A 111 7.53 7.21 -1.34
C SER A 111 6.79 7.40 -2.65
N PHE A 112 6.17 6.33 -3.17
CA PHE A 112 5.36 6.42 -4.37
C PHE A 112 4.14 7.34 -4.19
N CYS A 113 3.39 7.17 -3.10
CA CYS A 113 2.18 7.94 -2.82
C CYS A 113 2.46 9.44 -2.58
N HIS A 114 3.62 9.79 -2.01
CA HIS A 114 4.06 11.19 -1.92
C HIS A 114 4.38 11.76 -3.30
N VAL A 115 5.07 11.01 -4.16
CA VAL A 115 5.36 11.41 -5.54
C VAL A 115 4.07 11.60 -6.34
N TYR A 116 3.20 10.60 -6.34
CA TYR A 116 1.90 10.66 -7.02
C TYR A 116 1.06 11.84 -6.52
N SER A 117 0.93 12.02 -5.20
CA SER A 117 0.12 13.11 -4.64
C SER A 117 0.65 14.48 -5.02
N ALA A 118 1.97 14.67 -5.04
CA ALA A 118 2.58 15.93 -5.48
C ALA A 118 2.29 16.18 -6.96
N LEU A 119 2.55 15.19 -7.84
CA LEU A 119 2.31 15.34 -9.28
C LEU A 119 0.83 15.59 -9.61
N ALA A 120 -0.09 14.88 -8.95
CA ALA A 120 -1.52 15.04 -9.15
C ALA A 120 -2.04 16.41 -8.67
N ASN A 121 -1.54 16.89 -7.52
CA ASN A 121 -1.92 18.20 -6.99
C ASN A 121 -1.38 19.36 -7.84
N GLU A 122 -0.22 19.19 -8.47
CA GLU A 122 0.34 20.15 -9.42
C GLU A 122 -0.23 20.01 -10.84
N GLY A 123 -1.16 19.09 -11.07
CA GLY A 123 -1.80 18.89 -12.38
C GLY A 123 -0.88 18.26 -13.43
N LEU A 124 0.24 17.66 -13.01
CA LEU A 124 1.19 16.98 -13.89
C LEU A 124 0.87 15.51 -14.13
N CYS A 125 0.04 14.91 -13.28
CA CYS A 125 -0.48 13.55 -13.41
C CYS A 125 -2.01 13.59 -13.26
N CYS A 126 -2.72 12.76 -14.02
CA CYS A 126 -4.15 12.56 -13.82
C CYS A 126 -4.44 11.96 -12.43
N ARG A 127 -5.66 12.17 -11.93
CA ARG A 127 -6.11 11.50 -10.70
C ARG A 127 -6.57 10.09 -11.03
N ILE A 128 -5.79 9.11 -10.61
CA ILE A 128 -6.06 7.69 -10.83
C ILE A 128 -6.86 7.18 -9.64
N GLN A 129 -8.10 6.74 -9.90
CA GLN A 129 -9.04 6.31 -8.85
C GLN A 129 -8.43 5.24 -7.92
N PHE A 130 -7.67 4.31 -8.49
CA PHE A 130 -6.93 3.28 -7.74
C PHE A 130 -6.06 3.88 -6.62
N PHE A 131 -5.32 4.95 -6.89
CA PHE A 131 -4.48 5.59 -5.88
C PHE A 131 -5.28 6.51 -4.96
N GLU A 132 -6.37 7.13 -5.42
CA GLU A 132 -7.26 7.87 -4.53
C GLU A 132 -7.83 6.95 -3.45
N ASP A 133 -8.28 5.76 -3.81
CA ASP A 133 -8.77 4.75 -2.87
C ASP A 133 -7.67 4.29 -1.88
N ILE A 134 -6.43 4.12 -2.36
CA ILE A 134 -5.25 3.85 -1.50
C ILE A 134 -5.07 4.95 -0.47
N LEU A 135 -5.08 6.20 -0.93
CA LEU A 135 -4.77 7.35 -0.10
C LEU A 135 -5.86 7.64 0.91
N ASP A 136 -7.11 7.28 0.61
CA ASP A 136 -8.23 7.37 1.54
C ASP A 136 -8.15 6.29 2.63
N LEU A 137 -7.69 5.08 2.29
CA LEU A 137 -7.54 3.98 3.24
C LEU A 137 -6.27 4.07 4.10
N TYR A 138 -5.14 4.45 3.50
CA TYR A 138 -3.82 4.40 4.13
C TYR A 138 -3.18 5.78 4.33
N GLY A 139 -3.90 6.86 4.06
CA GLY A 139 -3.37 8.23 4.14
C GLY A 139 -2.73 8.56 5.47
N GLU A 140 -3.31 8.12 6.59
CA GLU A 140 -2.76 8.35 7.93
C GLU A 140 -1.42 7.63 8.18
N MET A 141 -1.18 6.49 7.50
CA MET A 141 0.09 5.75 7.56
C MET A 141 1.14 6.29 6.60
N ILE A 142 0.69 6.86 5.48
CA ILE A 142 1.55 7.36 4.40
C ILE A 142 2.04 8.78 4.69
N PHE A 143 1.17 9.66 5.20
CA PHE A 143 1.48 11.08 5.38
C PHE A 143 1.56 11.47 6.85
N THR A 144 2.60 12.21 7.20
CA THR A 144 2.75 12.86 8.50
C THR A 144 2.90 14.37 8.29
N PRO A 145 2.02 15.21 8.87
CA PRO A 145 0.94 14.86 9.80
C PRO A 145 -0.35 14.34 9.13
N SER A 146 -0.59 14.68 7.86
CA SER A 146 -1.75 14.20 7.09
C SER A 146 -1.57 14.46 5.59
N ARG A 147 -2.39 13.81 4.75
CA ARG A 147 -2.41 14.04 3.29
C ARG A 147 -2.70 15.49 2.93
N ALA A 148 -3.60 16.15 3.67
CA ALA A 148 -3.95 17.55 3.45
C ALA A 148 -2.80 18.54 3.72
N ALA A 149 -1.76 18.13 4.47
CA ALA A 149 -0.57 18.94 4.68
C ALA A 149 0.43 18.87 3.52
N ALA A 150 0.31 17.87 2.63
CA ALA A 150 1.12 17.74 1.42
C ALA A 150 0.58 18.70 0.35
N VAL A 151 0.98 19.97 0.47
CA VAL A 151 0.66 21.05 -0.46
C VAL A 151 1.94 21.66 -1.03
N ARG A 152 1.79 22.46 -2.09
CA ARG A 152 2.90 23.21 -2.69
C ARG A 152 3.71 23.99 -1.65
N GLY A 153 5.02 23.80 -1.68
CA GLY A 153 5.98 24.38 -0.73
C GLY A 153 6.18 23.54 0.54
N ALA A 154 5.46 22.42 0.67
CA ALA A 154 5.52 21.52 1.80
C ALA A 154 5.55 20.03 1.42
N TYR A 155 5.60 19.66 0.14
CA TYR A 155 5.69 18.26 -0.30
C TYR A 155 6.94 17.60 0.26
N TYR A 156 8.11 18.22 0.07
CA TYR A 156 9.38 17.67 0.55
C TYR A 156 9.41 17.54 2.07
N ARG A 157 8.93 18.57 2.78
CA ARG A 157 8.84 18.55 4.24
C ARG A 157 7.92 17.42 4.73
N THR A 158 6.75 17.27 4.12
CA THR A 158 5.76 16.25 4.49
C THR A 158 6.29 14.85 4.18
N PHE A 159 7.00 14.68 3.06
CA PHE A 159 7.70 13.44 2.73
C PHE A 159 8.73 13.08 3.82
N LEU A 160 9.63 14.00 4.16
CA LEU A 160 10.67 13.75 5.19
C LEU A 160 10.08 13.47 6.59
N LEU A 161 8.98 14.12 6.96
CA LEU A 161 8.27 13.87 8.22
C LEU A 161 7.67 12.47 8.27
N SER A 162 7.28 11.96 7.11
CA SER A 162 6.73 10.61 6.92
C SER A 162 7.83 9.55 6.83
N SER A 163 9.06 9.95 6.47
CA SER A 163 10.24 9.09 6.53
C SER A 163 10.63 8.77 7.97
N ASP A 164 11.36 7.67 8.16
CA ASP A 164 11.83 7.22 9.47
C ASP A 164 13.03 8.04 9.98
N LEU A 165 13.10 9.34 9.73
CA LEU A 165 14.22 10.19 10.17
C LEU A 165 14.06 10.68 11.62
N LYS A 166 15.18 10.69 12.38
CA LYS A 166 15.30 11.35 13.69
C LYS A 166 15.07 12.84 13.55
N ALA A 167 14.55 13.50 14.58
CA ALA A 167 14.23 14.93 14.54
C ALA A 167 15.46 15.79 14.17
N THR A 168 16.63 15.44 14.70
CA THR A 168 17.90 16.12 14.39
C THR A 168 18.33 15.93 12.93
N ALA A 169 18.10 14.75 12.36
CA ALA A 169 18.40 14.44 10.97
C ALA A 169 17.40 15.08 10.00
N LEU A 170 16.12 15.13 10.39
CA LEU A 170 15.07 15.85 9.68
C LEU A 170 15.40 17.34 9.62
N ASP A 171 15.73 17.95 10.75
CA ASP A 171 16.09 19.37 10.78
C ASP A 171 17.36 19.66 9.98
N ALA A 172 18.32 18.73 9.94
CA ALA A 172 19.49 18.82 9.09
C ALA A 172 19.11 18.75 7.60
N ALA A 173 18.27 17.78 7.21
CA ALA A 173 17.80 17.62 5.83
C ALA A 173 16.98 18.82 5.35
N ILE A 174 16.07 19.35 6.18
CA ILE A 174 15.31 20.57 5.88
C ILE A 174 16.24 21.78 5.70
N ARG A 175 17.36 21.83 6.44
CA ARG A 175 18.39 22.86 6.30
C ARG A 175 19.38 22.61 5.16
N GLY A 176 19.22 21.53 4.39
CA GLY A 176 20.07 21.19 3.24
C GLY A 176 21.35 20.42 3.60
N ASN A 177 21.48 19.93 4.82
CA ASN A 177 22.62 19.11 5.24
C ASN A 177 22.29 17.63 5.05
N THR A 178 23.22 16.87 4.48
CA THR A 178 23.05 15.42 4.28
C THR A 178 22.95 14.70 5.63
N PRO A 179 21.87 13.95 5.92
CA PRO A 179 21.82 13.11 7.11
C PRO A 179 22.78 11.93 6.94
N ALA A 180 24.03 12.12 7.36
CA ALA A 180 25.08 11.13 7.28
C ALA A 180 25.11 10.26 8.54
N SER A 181 24.35 9.16 8.58
CA SER A 181 24.63 7.93 9.36
C SER A 181 23.38 7.04 9.43
N VAL A 182 23.56 5.73 9.55
CA VAL A 182 22.52 4.75 9.94
C VAL A 182 21.87 5.14 11.29
N ASP A 183 22.59 5.87 12.14
CA ASP A 183 22.09 6.44 13.40
C ASP A 183 21.03 7.53 13.23
N SER A 184 20.80 8.01 12.01
CA SER A 184 19.80 9.05 11.71
C SER A 184 18.38 8.51 11.61
N ILE A 185 18.19 7.18 11.62
CA ILE A 185 16.89 6.53 11.45
C ILE A 185 16.22 6.33 12.82
N LYS A 186 14.97 6.77 12.97
CA LYS A 186 14.09 6.40 14.08
C LYS A 186 13.73 4.92 13.91
N VAL A 187 13.94 4.15 14.97
CA VAL A 187 13.26 2.85 15.10
C VAL A 187 11.80 3.17 15.44
N ARG A 188 10.93 3.24 14.43
CA ARG A 188 9.48 3.26 14.64
C ARG A 188 8.98 1.81 14.63
N PRO A 189 7.91 1.48 15.39
CA PRO A 189 7.17 0.26 15.14
C PRO A 189 6.74 0.27 13.68
N ILE A 190 7.04 -0.80 12.94
CA ILE A 190 6.60 -0.94 11.56
C ILE A 190 5.07 -0.89 11.59
N GLN A 191 4.50 0.12 10.94
CA GLN A 191 3.05 0.18 10.74
C GLN A 191 2.73 -0.67 9.53
N TYR A 192 2.24 -1.87 9.81
CA TYR A 192 1.81 -2.84 8.82
C TYR A 192 0.44 -2.43 8.25
N LEU A 193 0.24 -2.57 6.93
CA LEU A 193 -1.02 -2.25 6.26
C LEU A 193 -2.18 -3.10 6.78
N ASN A 194 -1.90 -4.33 7.25
CA ASN A 194 -2.89 -5.19 7.90
C ASN A 194 -3.57 -4.53 9.13
N GLU A 195 -2.93 -3.55 9.79
CA GLU A 195 -3.47 -2.80 10.93
C GLU A 195 -4.65 -1.89 10.54
N MET A 196 -4.83 -1.59 9.26
CA MET A 196 -5.98 -0.83 8.80
C MET A 196 -7.19 -1.73 8.53
N SER A 197 -7.00 -3.04 8.39
CA SER A 197 -8.11 -3.98 8.26
C SER A 197 -8.80 -4.20 9.60
N LYS A 198 -10.07 -3.81 9.68
CA LYS A 198 -10.90 -4.02 10.85
C LYS A 198 -11.21 -5.50 11.02
N ILE A 199 -11.34 -6.27 9.93
CA ILE A 199 -11.48 -7.73 10.02
C ILE A 199 -10.23 -8.34 10.64
N PHE A 200 -9.04 -7.97 10.16
CA PHE A 200 -7.78 -8.48 10.69
C PHE A 200 -7.65 -8.18 12.18
N ARG A 201 -7.82 -6.91 12.58
CA ARG A 201 -7.76 -6.51 13.99
C ARG A 201 -8.81 -7.19 14.87
N LEU A 202 -10.02 -7.39 14.35
CA LEU A 202 -11.06 -8.13 15.04
C LEU A 202 -10.65 -9.59 15.29
N MET A 203 -10.13 -10.25 14.25
CA MET A 203 -9.85 -11.68 14.24
C MET A 203 -8.57 -12.04 15.00
N THR A 204 -7.51 -11.27 14.81
CA THR A 204 -6.19 -11.58 15.38
C THR A 204 -5.95 -10.86 16.71
N LYS A 205 -6.56 -9.69 16.91
CA LYS A 205 -6.33 -8.83 18.10
C LYS A 205 -7.53 -8.67 19.01
N ASN A 206 -8.68 -9.25 18.67
CA ASN A 206 -9.96 -9.05 19.38
C ASN A 206 -10.36 -7.57 19.52
N ASP A 207 -9.93 -6.72 18.60
CA ASP A 207 -10.26 -5.30 18.64
C ASP A 207 -11.73 -5.06 18.26
N THR A 208 -12.48 -4.40 19.15
CA THR A 208 -13.90 -4.06 18.98
C THR A 208 -14.15 -2.56 18.95
N SER A 209 -13.11 -1.73 18.95
CA SER A 209 -13.25 -0.26 19.01
C SER A 209 -14.14 0.31 17.89
N PHE A 210 -14.09 -0.28 16.69
CA PHE A 210 -14.93 0.15 15.57
C PHE A 210 -16.42 -0.24 15.71
N LEU A 211 -16.76 -1.07 16.69
CA LEU A 211 -18.10 -1.59 16.94
C LEU A 211 -18.88 -0.78 17.99
N GLU A 212 -18.33 0.30 18.54
CA GLU A 212 -18.94 1.09 19.63
C GLU A 212 -20.43 1.48 19.42
N GLY A 213 -21.21 1.40 20.51
CA GLY A 213 -22.50 2.08 20.65
C GLY A 213 -23.76 1.39 20.07
N VAL A 214 -23.69 0.13 19.64
CA VAL A 214 -24.81 -0.58 18.99
C VAL A 214 -25.34 -1.75 19.84
N SER A 215 -26.64 -2.04 19.71
CA SER A 215 -27.26 -3.27 20.27
C SER A 215 -26.59 -4.53 19.70
N SER A 216 -26.75 -5.69 20.33
CA SER A 216 -26.18 -6.97 19.83
C SER A 216 -26.56 -7.28 18.37
N LYS A 217 -27.76 -6.86 17.93
CA LYS A 217 -28.17 -6.97 16.53
C LYS A 217 -27.38 -5.99 15.64
N GLY A 218 -27.30 -4.73 16.04
CA GLY A 218 -26.55 -3.71 15.31
C GLY A 218 -25.04 -3.98 15.24
N LEU A 219 -24.47 -4.62 16.26
CA LEU A 219 -23.08 -5.09 16.26
C LEU A 219 -22.85 -6.13 15.16
N LEU A 220 -23.75 -7.10 15.02
CA LEU A 220 -23.66 -8.13 13.99
C LEU A 220 -23.87 -7.58 12.58
N ASP A 221 -24.80 -6.64 12.42
CA ASP A 221 -25.02 -5.98 11.12
C ASP A 221 -23.79 -5.15 10.72
N LYS A 222 -23.28 -4.31 11.63
CA LYS A 222 -22.07 -3.50 11.38
C LYS A 222 -20.83 -4.34 11.09
N ALA A 223 -20.63 -5.44 11.82
CA ALA A 223 -19.53 -6.36 11.56
C ALA A 223 -19.68 -7.07 10.21
N ALA A 224 -20.90 -7.46 9.82
CA ALA A 224 -21.17 -8.05 8.52
C ALA A 224 -20.93 -7.06 7.37
N ASP A 225 -21.36 -5.80 7.53
CA ASP A 225 -21.14 -4.75 6.53
C ASP A 225 -19.64 -4.48 6.32
N ILE A 226 -18.87 -4.36 7.41
CA ILE A 226 -17.41 -4.19 7.35
C ILE A 226 -16.76 -5.40 6.69
N CYS A 227 -17.17 -6.62 7.08
CA CYS A 227 -16.64 -7.83 6.50
C CYS A 227 -16.93 -7.92 4.99
N SER A 228 -18.15 -7.58 4.57
CA SER A 228 -18.52 -7.55 3.16
C SER A 228 -17.69 -6.51 2.40
N HIS A 229 -17.59 -5.29 2.94
CA HIS A 229 -16.86 -4.20 2.31
C HIS A 229 -15.35 -4.50 2.17
N GLU A 230 -14.69 -4.98 3.23
CA GLU A 230 -13.25 -5.27 3.22
C GLU A 230 -12.89 -6.50 2.37
N LEU A 231 -13.75 -7.52 2.32
CA LEU A 231 -13.53 -8.72 1.52
C LEU A 231 -13.91 -8.55 0.04
N PHE A 232 -14.91 -7.69 -0.25
CA PHE A 232 -15.55 -7.67 -1.56
C PHE A 232 -15.57 -6.31 -2.28
N ASP A 233 -15.51 -5.18 -1.57
CA ASP A 233 -15.58 -3.85 -2.20
C ASP A 233 -14.18 -3.21 -2.26
N THR A 234 -13.43 -3.18 -1.15
CA THR A 234 -12.04 -2.64 -1.11
C THR A 234 -10.99 -3.68 -1.53
N ARG A 235 -11.37 -4.64 -2.37
CA ARG A 235 -10.54 -5.80 -2.81
C ARG A 235 -9.16 -5.42 -3.31
N VAL A 236 -9.04 -4.21 -3.86
CA VAL A 236 -7.88 -3.66 -4.54
C VAL A 236 -6.63 -3.68 -3.65
N LEU A 237 -6.77 -3.60 -2.32
CA LEU A 237 -5.62 -3.37 -1.43
C LEU A 237 -5.46 -4.34 -0.27
N SER A 238 -6.36 -5.31 -0.10
CA SER A 238 -6.17 -6.42 0.85
C SER A 238 -5.64 -7.69 0.16
N ARG A 239 -5.90 -7.87 -1.14
CA ARG A 239 -5.64 -9.12 -1.87
C ARG A 239 -4.62 -9.00 -3.01
N ASP A 240 -4.35 -7.79 -3.46
CA ASP A 240 -3.42 -7.52 -4.56
C ASP A 240 -2.14 -6.83 -4.08
N MET A 241 -1.88 -6.80 -2.78
CA MET A 241 -0.71 -6.16 -2.19
C MET A 241 0.62 -6.66 -2.77
N LEU A 242 0.79 -7.97 -2.96
CA LEU A 242 2.02 -8.49 -3.59
C LEU A 242 2.14 -8.02 -5.05
N LYS A 243 1.03 -7.99 -5.79
CA LYS A 243 1.00 -7.47 -7.15
C LYS A 243 1.33 -5.97 -7.15
N LEU A 244 0.74 -5.20 -6.24
CA LEU A 244 1.04 -3.78 -6.05
C LEU A 244 2.53 -3.58 -5.74
N ASN A 245 3.14 -4.38 -4.87
CA ASN A 245 4.58 -4.30 -4.63
C ASN A 245 5.39 -4.57 -5.90
N ASP A 246 4.99 -5.54 -6.70
CA ASP A 246 5.65 -5.85 -7.97
C ASP A 246 5.48 -4.70 -8.97
N ASP A 247 4.27 -4.18 -9.12
CA ASP A 247 3.92 -3.07 -10.03
C ASP A 247 4.65 -1.78 -9.62
N LEU A 248 4.71 -1.48 -8.32
CA LEU A 248 5.49 -0.36 -7.78
C LEU A 248 6.98 -0.55 -8.07
N SER A 249 7.54 -1.75 -7.86
CA SER A 249 8.96 -2.02 -8.11
C SER A 249 9.33 -1.81 -9.57
N ASP A 250 8.47 -2.25 -10.48
CA ASP A 250 8.67 -2.06 -11.90
C ASP A 250 8.47 -0.57 -12.28
N ALA A 251 7.46 0.10 -11.72
CA ALA A 251 7.23 1.54 -11.94
C ALA A 251 8.45 2.37 -11.54
N PHE A 252 9.03 2.12 -10.36
CA PHE A 252 10.25 2.79 -9.92
C PHE A 252 11.41 2.50 -10.89
N SER A 253 11.57 1.25 -11.34
CA SER A 253 12.62 0.87 -12.29
C SER A 253 12.48 1.59 -13.65
N GLU A 254 11.26 1.72 -14.15
CA GLU A 254 10.93 2.48 -15.36
C GLU A 254 11.16 3.98 -15.17
N MET A 255 10.77 4.55 -14.02
CA MET A 255 11.05 5.95 -13.68
C MET A 255 12.56 6.22 -13.68
N TYR A 256 13.36 5.39 -13.00
CA TYR A 256 14.83 5.55 -12.99
C TYR A 256 15.43 5.47 -14.39
N SER A 257 14.91 4.56 -15.22
CA SER A 257 15.35 4.41 -16.62
C SER A 257 14.99 5.65 -17.45
N ALA A 258 13.80 6.22 -17.26
CA ALA A 258 13.33 7.41 -17.98
C ALA A 258 14.13 8.68 -17.66
N LEU A 259 14.78 8.72 -16.48
CA LEU A 259 15.63 9.83 -16.06
C LEU A 259 17.09 9.69 -16.49
N ASP A 260 17.49 8.57 -17.11
CA ASP A 260 18.88 8.28 -17.53
C ASP A 260 19.91 8.41 -16.39
N GLU A 261 19.47 8.28 -15.14
CA GLU A 261 20.30 8.46 -13.95
C GLU A 261 20.83 7.13 -13.43
N ARG A 262 22.07 6.78 -13.78
CA ARG A 262 22.80 5.63 -13.21
C ARG A 262 23.18 5.77 -11.72
N ARG A 263 22.75 6.82 -11.00
CA ARG A 263 23.36 7.24 -9.72
C ARG A 263 22.48 7.27 -8.48
N VAL A 264 21.20 6.89 -8.53
CA VAL A 264 20.35 6.93 -7.33
C VAL A 264 20.14 5.51 -6.78
N CYS A 265 21.00 5.11 -5.86
CA CYS A 265 20.95 3.80 -5.20
C CYS A 265 19.89 3.68 -4.08
N PHE A 266 18.97 4.64 -3.92
CA PHE A 266 17.97 4.61 -2.85
C PHE A 266 16.62 5.09 -3.37
N LEU A 267 15.56 4.31 -3.12
CA LEU A 267 14.15 4.64 -3.42
C LEU A 267 13.76 6.07 -3.02
N ASP A 268 14.36 6.59 -1.95
CA ASP A 268 14.07 7.94 -1.44
C ASP A 268 14.67 9.06 -2.31
N GLY A 269 15.75 8.82 -3.07
CA GLY A 269 16.42 9.90 -3.81
C GLY A 269 15.58 10.51 -4.92
N MET A 270 14.83 9.68 -5.66
CA MET A 270 13.90 10.16 -6.69
C MET A 270 12.68 10.85 -6.06
N ALA A 271 12.12 10.27 -4.98
CA ALA A 271 10.99 10.87 -4.27
C ALA A 271 11.34 12.25 -3.69
N VAL A 272 12.53 12.40 -3.09
CA VAL A 272 13.08 13.69 -2.64
C VAL A 272 13.12 14.68 -3.80
N ARG A 273 13.70 14.29 -4.93
CA ARG A 273 13.88 15.21 -6.06
C ARG A 273 12.55 15.67 -6.64
N VAL A 274 11.60 14.76 -6.84
CA VAL A 274 10.29 15.10 -7.39
C VAL A 274 9.51 16.00 -6.43
N THR A 275 9.48 15.67 -5.14
CA THR A 275 8.76 16.48 -4.14
C THR A 275 9.37 17.89 -4.00
N GLN A 276 10.70 18.02 -3.99
CA GLN A 276 11.37 19.33 -4.03
C GLN A 276 11.08 20.11 -5.31
N THR A 277 11.05 19.43 -6.46
CA THR A 277 10.72 20.06 -7.74
C THR A 277 9.29 20.60 -7.71
N CYS A 278 8.33 19.81 -7.24
CA CYS A 278 6.93 20.23 -7.11
C CYS A 278 6.76 21.41 -6.14
N ASP A 279 7.56 21.48 -5.07
CA ASP A 279 7.55 22.63 -4.16
C ASP A 279 7.98 23.95 -4.82
N CYS A 280 8.76 23.87 -5.90
CA CYS A 280 9.30 25.01 -6.61
C CYS A 280 8.49 25.41 -7.84
N LEU A 281 7.48 24.63 -8.23
CA LEU A 281 6.58 24.95 -9.33
C LEU A 281 5.64 26.10 -8.94
N ARG A 282 5.55 27.11 -9.80
CA ARG A 282 4.55 28.19 -9.69
C ARG A 282 3.31 27.83 -10.51
N PRO A 283 2.15 28.49 -10.27
CA PRO A 283 0.91 28.23 -11.01
C PRO A 283 1.00 28.41 -12.54
N ASN A 284 2.04 29.10 -13.02
CA ASN A 284 2.27 29.38 -14.44
C ASN A 284 3.41 28.52 -15.03
N ASP A 285 3.69 27.37 -14.42
CA ASP A 285 4.82 26.49 -14.76
C ASP A 285 6.21 27.13 -14.65
N ALA A 286 6.31 28.32 -14.04
CA ALA A 286 7.59 28.95 -13.74
C ALA A 286 8.25 28.27 -12.53
N PHE A 287 9.56 28.07 -12.54
CA PHE A 287 10.27 27.42 -11.45
C PHE A 287 10.93 28.48 -10.55
N ASP A 288 10.78 28.34 -9.23
CA ASP A 288 11.48 29.20 -8.27
C ASP A 288 12.54 28.41 -7.51
N ILE A 289 13.78 28.44 -8.04
CA ILE A 289 14.95 27.85 -7.39
C ILE A 289 15.15 28.39 -5.96
N ARG A 290 14.70 29.61 -5.66
CA ARG A 290 14.84 30.18 -4.31
C ARG A 290 13.87 29.56 -3.30
N ALA A 291 12.86 28.85 -3.77
CA ALA A 291 11.91 28.11 -2.94
C ALA A 291 12.40 26.70 -2.58
N LEU A 292 13.52 26.22 -3.15
CA LEU A 292 14.10 24.91 -2.82
C LEU A 292 14.43 24.82 -1.32
N PRO A 293 13.75 23.95 -0.56
CA PRO A 293 14.07 23.77 0.85
C PRO A 293 15.40 22.99 0.95
N GLY A 294 16.46 23.66 1.42
CA GLY A 294 17.75 23.05 1.72
C GLY A 294 18.55 22.60 0.50
N CYS A 295 19.33 23.50 -0.12
CA CYS A 295 20.41 23.12 -1.05
C CYS A 295 21.76 23.16 -0.30
N PRO A 296 22.65 22.15 -0.44
CA PRO A 296 23.43 22.03 -1.67
C PRO A 296 23.75 20.58 -2.06
N TYR A 297 23.24 20.08 -3.18
CA TYR A 297 23.91 18.96 -3.85
C TYR A 297 25.21 19.50 -4.48
N PRO A 298 26.40 18.96 -4.14
CA PRO A 298 27.60 19.24 -4.90
C PRO A 298 27.40 18.60 -6.29
N GLY A 299 27.13 19.43 -7.29
CA GLY A 299 26.72 18.99 -8.64
C GLY A 299 25.33 19.45 -9.08
N SER A 300 24.62 20.27 -8.28
CA SER A 300 23.41 21.01 -8.71
C SER A 300 23.71 22.16 -9.68
N GLU A 301 24.67 21.94 -10.59
CA GLU A 301 24.85 22.80 -11.76
C GLU A 301 23.58 22.71 -12.60
N LEU A 302 22.71 23.72 -12.44
CA LEU A 302 21.63 24.12 -13.34
C LEU A 302 20.84 22.95 -13.97
N ILE A 303 20.01 22.26 -13.18
CA ILE A 303 18.78 21.71 -13.77
C ILE A 303 17.96 22.93 -14.17
N SER A 304 17.88 23.23 -15.47
CA SER A 304 16.99 24.28 -15.97
C SER A 304 15.55 23.95 -15.61
N ASP A 305 14.73 24.98 -15.42
CA ASP A 305 13.30 24.87 -15.14
C ASP A 305 12.60 23.86 -16.08
N GLU A 306 12.97 23.90 -17.36
CA GLU A 306 12.47 23.00 -18.40
C GLU A 306 12.86 21.54 -18.16
N LEU A 307 14.09 21.26 -17.70
CA LEU A 307 14.57 19.91 -17.42
C LEU A 307 13.87 19.31 -16.19
N ALA A 308 13.62 20.13 -15.16
CA ALA A 308 12.93 19.71 -13.94
C ALA A 308 11.46 19.36 -14.22
N ILE A 309 10.77 20.20 -15.00
CA ILE A 309 9.38 19.95 -15.41
C ILE A 309 9.31 18.73 -16.34
N ALA A 310 10.24 18.59 -17.28
CA ALA A 310 10.30 17.44 -18.17
C ALA A 310 10.51 16.13 -17.40
N MET A 311 11.33 16.14 -16.34
CA MET A 311 11.48 15.00 -15.43
C MET A 311 10.14 14.63 -14.77
N CYS A 312 9.45 15.58 -14.15
CA CYS A 312 8.16 15.33 -13.50
C CYS A 312 7.12 14.77 -14.49
N LYS A 313 7.06 15.32 -15.71
CA LYS A 313 6.15 14.84 -16.77
C LYS A 313 6.49 13.42 -17.24
N LYS A 314 7.77 13.07 -17.36
CA LYS A 314 8.19 11.70 -17.69
C LYS A 314 7.78 10.71 -16.60
N ILE A 315 7.95 11.08 -15.33
CA ILE A 315 7.55 10.25 -14.20
C ILE A 315 6.03 10.08 -14.17
N ALA A 316 5.27 11.17 -14.34
CA ALA A 316 3.82 11.10 -14.45
C ALA A 316 3.37 10.16 -15.57
N ALA A 317 3.96 10.27 -16.76
CA ALA A 317 3.64 9.38 -17.88
C ALA A 317 3.88 7.89 -17.57
N VAL A 318 4.93 7.55 -16.80
CA VAL A 318 5.16 6.17 -16.33
C VAL A 318 4.05 5.72 -15.37
N ILE A 319 3.62 6.58 -14.44
CA ILE A 319 2.53 6.28 -13.52
C ILE A 319 1.23 6.04 -14.30
N GLU A 320 0.87 6.97 -15.18
CA GLU A 320 -0.36 6.91 -15.98
C GLU A 320 -0.39 5.68 -16.88
N THR A 321 0.69 5.41 -17.62
CA THR A 321 0.77 4.23 -18.51
C THR A 321 0.57 2.92 -17.75
N LYS A 322 0.98 2.87 -16.49
CA LYS A 322 0.98 1.65 -15.70
C LYS A 322 -0.29 1.44 -14.88
N PHE A 323 -0.94 2.52 -14.46
CA PHE A 323 -2.02 2.47 -13.48
C PHE A 323 -3.33 3.14 -13.92
N ASP A 324 -3.35 3.89 -15.03
CA ASP A 324 -4.56 4.56 -15.58
C ASP A 324 -5.24 3.74 -16.71
N GLY A 325 -4.76 2.51 -16.95
CA GLY A 325 -5.23 1.60 -18.01
C GLY A 325 -6.28 0.58 -17.57
#